data_AF-A0A453NB74-F1
#
_entry.id   AF-A0A453NB74-F1
#
_cell.length_a   1.000
_cell.length_b   1.000
_cell.length_c   1.000
_cell.angle_alpha   90.00
_cell.angle_beta   90.00
_cell.angle_gamma   90.00
#
_symmetry.space_group_name_H-M   'P 1'
#
loop_
_entity.id
_entity.type
_entity.pdbx_description
1 polymer ?
#
loop_
_entity_poly.entity_id
_entity_poly.type
_entity_poly.pdbx_seq_one_letter_code
_entity_poly.pdbx_strand_id
1 'polypeptide(L)'
;EMERGAMGGGEGSEEARGREREWEEAAEAVAYDSCTWPPPVVVVCGPGNSGKSAFARLLLNTLLARYKRVAYLDTDVGQPEFTPPGFVSLHVLEEQAKDLTMLYLRAPKRCFFFGDVAAHKNPKLLLSYIFGLYDYFLKELYRFNVADNPHKSAIPIVINTSGWVKGIGLHVLSEILRYISPTDVIRLNTTTEGKNLPGGAFWLDAHEGDSQVNLVEIHAAQNSPRHLLVKKEARMIRDLRLIAYFRQCLPRDFPIFSSDDLVQGIAAIDPFQLPLSKIQVIDLHSQTSENKEPQKDDILDSNRRLL
;
A
#
# COMPACT_ATOMS: atom_id res chain seq x y z
N GLU A 1 24.35 -46.10 -23.78
CA GLU A 1 22.91 -46.00 -24.09
C GLU A 1 22.19 -45.55 -22.83
N MET A 2 21.92 -44.27 -22.69
CA MET A 2 20.75 -43.52 -23.18
C MET A 2 19.49 -43.71 -22.30
N GLU A 3 19.06 -42.55 -21.79
CA GLU A 3 17.69 -42.15 -21.45
C GLU A 3 16.94 -42.84 -20.30
N ARG A 4 16.65 -42.03 -19.27
CA ARG A 4 15.28 -41.66 -18.92
C ARG A 4 15.26 -40.24 -18.34
N GLY A 5 14.73 -39.35 -19.15
CA GLY A 5 14.68 -37.92 -18.93
C GLY A 5 13.58 -37.45 -17.98
N ALA A 6 13.73 -36.18 -17.64
CA ALA A 6 12.84 -35.33 -16.89
C ALA A 6 11.36 -35.42 -17.31
N MET A 7 10.48 -35.69 -16.36
CA MET A 7 9.08 -35.32 -16.38
C MET A 7 8.72 -34.80 -14.99
N GLY A 8 8.54 -33.49 -14.88
CA GLY A 8 8.20 -32.82 -13.62
C GLY A 8 8.22 -31.29 -13.67
N GLY A 9 8.69 -30.69 -14.77
CA GLY A 9 8.80 -29.22 -14.91
C GLY A 9 7.70 -28.54 -15.75
N GLY A 10 6.74 -29.28 -16.30
CA GLY A 10 5.74 -28.75 -17.25
C GLY A 10 4.55 -28.06 -16.57
N GLU A 11 3.86 -28.77 -15.68
CA GLU A 11 2.58 -28.32 -15.07
C GLU A 11 2.73 -27.03 -14.25
N GLY A 12 3.78 -26.90 -13.45
CA GLY A 12 4.02 -25.69 -12.66
C GLY A 12 4.31 -24.44 -13.49
N SER A 13 4.81 -24.59 -14.73
CA SER A 13 5.10 -23.46 -15.63
C SER A 13 3.85 -22.96 -16.36
N GLU A 14 2.92 -23.87 -16.66
CA GLU A 14 1.68 -23.56 -17.37
C GLU A 14 0.65 -22.92 -16.42
N GLU A 15 0.55 -23.43 -15.18
CA GLU A 15 -0.23 -22.79 -14.11
C GLU A 15 0.28 -21.39 -13.74
N ALA A 16 1.59 -21.16 -13.78
CA ALA A 16 2.17 -19.85 -13.52
C ALA A 16 1.81 -18.86 -14.62
N ARG A 17 1.91 -19.27 -15.90
CA ARG A 17 1.50 -18.46 -17.05
C ARG A 17 0.01 -18.17 -17.08
N GLY A 18 -0.83 -19.13 -16.70
CA GLY A 18 -2.28 -18.92 -16.59
C GLY A 18 -2.63 -17.85 -15.56
N ARG A 19 -1.91 -17.80 -14.44
CA ARG A 19 -2.11 -16.79 -13.38
C ARG A 19 -1.59 -15.41 -13.76
N GLU A 20 -0.44 -15.35 -14.43
CA GLU A 20 0.08 -14.09 -14.97
C GLU A 20 -0.94 -13.47 -15.93
N ARG A 21 -1.52 -14.29 -16.81
CA ARG A 21 -2.60 -13.86 -17.70
C ARG A 21 -3.85 -13.40 -16.95
N GLU A 22 -4.30 -14.13 -15.93
CA GLU A 22 -5.47 -13.71 -15.11
C GLU A 22 -5.24 -12.33 -14.48
N TRP A 23 -4.03 -12.06 -13.98
CA TRP A 23 -3.69 -10.77 -13.40
C TRP A 23 -3.64 -9.65 -14.43
N GLU A 24 -3.08 -9.93 -15.61
CA GLU A 24 -3.07 -8.99 -16.75
C GLU A 24 -4.50 -8.66 -17.19
N GLU A 25 -5.33 -9.68 -17.42
CA GLU A 25 -6.74 -9.52 -17.82
C GLU A 25 -7.53 -8.71 -16.79
N ALA A 26 -7.37 -9.00 -15.49
CA ALA A 26 -8.04 -8.24 -14.43
C ALA A 26 -7.56 -6.78 -14.36
N ALA A 27 -6.27 -6.52 -14.54
CA ALA A 27 -5.73 -5.16 -14.56
C ALA A 27 -6.19 -4.38 -15.80
N GLU A 28 -6.25 -5.04 -16.96
CA GLU A 28 -6.76 -4.47 -18.20
C GLU A 28 -8.25 -4.16 -18.11
N ALA A 29 -9.06 -5.07 -17.55
CA ALA A 29 -10.49 -4.86 -17.35
C ALA A 29 -10.76 -3.59 -16.53
N VAL A 30 -10.08 -3.43 -15.39
CA VAL A 30 -10.20 -2.22 -14.56
C VAL A 30 -9.79 -0.96 -15.32
N ALA A 31 -8.73 -1.03 -16.12
CA ALA A 31 -8.22 0.14 -16.83
C ALA A 31 -9.05 0.52 -18.06
N TYR A 32 -9.58 -0.46 -18.81
CA TYR A 32 -10.07 -0.26 -20.18
C TYR A 32 -11.54 -0.62 -20.41
N ASP A 33 -12.17 -1.48 -19.59
CA ASP A 33 -13.58 -1.88 -19.81
C ASP A 33 -14.56 -0.78 -19.43
N SER A 34 -14.14 0.14 -18.55
CA SER A 34 -14.92 1.30 -18.14
C SER A 34 -14.54 2.56 -18.92
N CYS A 35 -15.47 3.53 -18.94
CA CYS A 35 -15.17 4.88 -19.42
C CYS A 35 -14.00 5.46 -18.63
N THR A 36 -13.18 6.32 -19.25
CA THR A 36 -12.12 7.04 -18.52
C THR A 36 -12.65 8.04 -17.48
N TRP A 37 -13.97 8.19 -17.42
CA TRP A 37 -14.65 9.15 -16.57
C TRP A 37 -15.91 8.52 -15.93
N PRO A 38 -16.06 8.59 -14.59
CA PRO A 38 -15.02 9.01 -13.64
C PRO A 38 -13.85 8.01 -13.61
N PRO A 39 -12.60 8.44 -13.32
CA PRO A 39 -11.47 7.52 -13.24
C PRO A 39 -11.63 6.49 -12.10
N PRO A 40 -11.15 5.25 -12.23
CA PRO A 40 -11.40 4.21 -11.24
C PRO A 40 -10.76 4.48 -9.87
N VAL A 41 -11.47 4.07 -8.82
CA VAL A 41 -11.03 4.04 -7.42
C VAL A 41 -10.95 2.58 -7.00
N VAL A 42 -9.74 2.03 -6.96
CA VAL A 42 -9.53 0.58 -6.87
C VAL A 42 -8.91 0.19 -5.54
N VAL A 43 -9.55 -0.70 -4.80
CA VAL A 43 -8.99 -1.29 -3.56
C VAL A 43 -8.49 -2.70 -3.84
N VAL A 44 -7.22 -2.97 -3.54
CA VAL A 44 -6.59 -4.29 -3.65
C VAL A 44 -6.47 -4.92 -2.26
N CYS A 45 -7.18 -6.02 -2.02
CA CYS A 45 -7.27 -6.68 -0.72
C CYS A 45 -7.09 -8.20 -0.80
N GLY A 46 -6.83 -8.83 0.35
CA GLY A 46 -6.50 -10.26 0.43
C GLY A 46 -5.47 -10.58 1.53
N PRO A 47 -5.28 -11.86 1.87
CA PRO A 47 -4.42 -12.28 2.97
C PRO A 47 -2.96 -11.87 2.75
N GLY A 48 -2.16 -11.86 3.82
CA GLY A 48 -0.71 -11.71 3.72
C GLY A 48 -0.10 -12.70 2.72
N ASN A 49 0.92 -12.25 1.97
CA ASN A 49 1.63 -13.04 0.96
C ASN A 49 0.79 -13.53 -0.24
N SER A 50 -0.39 -12.97 -0.48
CA SER A 50 -1.17 -13.27 -1.68
C SER A 50 -0.63 -12.64 -2.96
N GLY A 51 0.28 -11.66 -2.85
CA GLY A 51 0.83 -10.91 -3.98
C GLY A 51 0.17 -9.55 -4.24
N LYS A 52 -0.61 -9.02 -3.29
CA LYS A 52 -1.31 -7.72 -3.41
C LYS A 52 -0.43 -6.59 -3.96
N SER A 53 0.73 -6.33 -3.36
CA SER A 53 1.61 -5.25 -3.82
C SER A 53 2.17 -5.52 -5.21
N ALA A 54 2.32 -6.78 -5.63
CA ALA A 54 2.72 -7.11 -7.00
C ALA A 54 1.58 -6.82 -7.99
N PHE A 55 0.35 -7.23 -7.67
CA PHE A 55 -0.82 -6.92 -8.48
C PHE A 55 -1.08 -5.39 -8.52
N ALA A 56 -1.00 -4.70 -7.38
CA ALA A 56 -1.20 -3.27 -7.30
C ALA A 56 -0.17 -2.49 -8.16
N ARG A 57 1.06 -2.99 -8.27
CA ARG A 57 2.08 -2.47 -9.20
C ARG A 57 1.74 -2.72 -10.67
N LEU A 58 1.28 -3.93 -10.99
CA LEU A 58 0.82 -4.26 -12.34
C LEU A 58 -0.31 -3.30 -12.74
N LEU A 59 -1.37 -3.22 -11.92
CA LEU A 59 -2.49 -2.32 -12.14
C LEU A 59 -2.07 -0.85 -12.25
N LEU A 60 -1.19 -0.39 -11.37
CA LEU A 60 -0.64 0.97 -11.43
C LEU A 60 0.04 1.24 -12.78
N ASN A 61 0.87 0.33 -13.27
CA ASN A 61 1.54 0.46 -14.57
C ASN A 61 0.55 0.39 -15.75
N THR A 62 -0.46 -0.48 -15.68
CA THR A 62 -1.53 -0.58 -16.68
C THR A 62 -2.34 0.71 -16.74
N LEU A 63 -2.69 1.29 -15.59
CA LEU A 63 -3.37 2.59 -15.52
C LEU A 63 -2.47 3.72 -16.03
N LEU A 64 -1.16 3.72 -15.74
CA LEU A 64 -0.23 4.73 -16.25
C LEU A 64 -0.05 4.69 -17.77
N ALA A 65 -0.36 3.56 -18.42
CA ALA A 65 -0.41 3.49 -19.89
C ALA A 65 -1.61 4.25 -20.48
N ARG A 66 -2.68 4.44 -19.69
CA ARG A 66 -3.94 5.10 -20.12
C ARG A 66 -4.10 6.51 -19.54
N TYR A 67 -3.62 6.74 -18.33
CA TYR A 67 -3.75 7.99 -17.60
C TYR A 67 -2.38 8.63 -17.38
N LYS A 68 -2.29 9.95 -17.60
CA LYS A 68 -1.04 10.69 -17.39
C LYS A 68 -0.52 10.59 -15.95
N ARG A 69 -1.44 10.48 -14.99
CA ARG A 69 -1.14 10.46 -13.56
C ARG A 69 -2.02 9.41 -12.89
N VAL A 70 -1.45 8.68 -11.93
CA VAL A 70 -2.17 7.71 -11.10
C VAL A 70 -1.77 7.92 -9.65
N ALA A 71 -2.74 7.97 -8.76
CA ALA A 71 -2.50 7.99 -7.32
C ALA A 71 -2.30 6.57 -6.79
N TYR A 72 -1.44 6.43 -5.78
CA TYR A 72 -1.22 5.17 -5.07
C TYR A 72 -1.28 5.42 -3.57
N LEU A 73 -2.29 4.86 -2.89
CA LEU A 73 -2.43 4.93 -1.44
C LEU A 73 -2.01 3.59 -0.85
N ASP A 74 -0.94 3.60 -0.07
CA ASP A 74 -0.47 2.44 0.66
C ASP A 74 -0.90 2.49 2.11
N THR A 75 -1.64 1.48 2.54
CA THR A 75 -2.12 1.36 3.92
C THR A 75 -1.37 0.27 4.72
N ASP A 76 -0.39 -0.41 4.13
CA ASP A 76 0.40 -1.43 4.82
C ASP A 76 1.61 -0.80 5.52
N VAL A 77 1.45 -0.49 6.81
CA VAL A 77 2.55 0.04 7.65
C VAL A 77 3.67 -0.97 7.88
N GLY A 78 3.42 -2.27 7.69
CA GLY A 78 4.39 -3.33 7.92
C GLY A 78 5.33 -3.55 6.74
N GLN A 79 4.80 -3.49 5.52
CA GLN A 79 5.56 -3.69 4.28
C GLN A 79 5.11 -2.71 3.19
N PRO A 80 5.31 -1.39 3.39
CA PRO A 80 4.90 -0.39 2.41
C PRO A 80 5.75 -0.47 1.14
N GLU A 81 5.20 -0.01 0.02
CA GLU A 81 5.74 -0.14 -1.32
C GLU A 81 6.84 0.89 -1.62
N PHE A 82 6.64 2.15 -1.22
CA PHE A 82 7.50 3.28 -1.63
C PHE A 82 8.16 4.03 -0.46
N THR A 83 7.83 3.68 0.77
CA THR A 83 8.34 4.35 1.97
C THR A 83 9.07 3.38 2.88
N PRO A 84 9.81 3.87 3.89
CA PRO A 84 10.22 3.04 5.02
C PRO A 84 9.02 2.42 5.74
N PRO A 85 9.21 1.35 6.53
CA PRO A 85 8.16 0.78 7.37
C PRO A 85 7.62 1.80 8.38
N GLY A 86 6.36 1.64 8.77
CA GLY A 86 5.68 2.52 9.74
C GLY A 86 4.99 3.73 9.12
N PHE A 87 4.80 3.78 7.81
CA PHE A 87 4.13 4.87 7.11
C PHE A 87 2.83 4.41 6.46
N VAL A 88 1.81 5.29 6.51
CA VAL A 88 0.68 5.28 5.58
C VAL A 88 0.95 6.41 4.59
N SER A 89 0.88 6.16 3.28
CA SER A 89 1.37 7.13 2.31
C SER A 89 0.56 7.20 1.03
N LEU A 90 0.39 8.41 0.52
CA LEU A 90 -0.20 8.72 -0.77
C LEU A 90 0.90 9.20 -1.72
N HIS A 91 0.98 8.58 -2.88
CA HIS A 91 1.90 8.90 -3.97
C HIS A 91 1.12 9.31 -5.21
N VAL A 92 1.76 10.07 -6.09
CA VAL A 92 1.26 10.38 -7.43
C VAL A 92 2.38 10.04 -8.39
N LEU A 93 2.10 9.16 -9.36
CA LEU A 93 3.06 8.71 -10.35
C LEU A 93 2.65 9.21 -11.73
N GLU A 94 3.61 9.56 -12.57
CA GLU A 94 3.39 10.02 -13.96
C GLU A 94 4.10 9.16 -15.01
N GLU A 95 5.02 8.31 -14.57
CA GLU A 95 5.80 7.43 -15.45
C GLU A 95 5.67 6.01 -14.95
N GLN A 96 5.62 5.07 -15.90
CA GLN A 96 5.68 3.65 -15.59
C GLN A 96 6.85 3.39 -14.64
N ALA A 97 6.56 2.61 -13.61
CA ALA A 97 7.54 2.28 -12.63
C ALA A 97 8.42 1.14 -13.18
N LYS A 98 9.32 1.51 -14.10
CA LYS A 98 10.13 0.60 -14.93
C LYS A 98 11.00 -0.33 -14.10
N ASP A 99 11.40 0.10 -12.90
CA ASP A 99 12.25 -0.65 -11.98
C ASP A 99 11.70 -0.64 -10.54
N LEU A 100 10.47 -1.13 -10.33
CA LEU A 100 10.00 -1.48 -8.98
C LEU A 100 10.70 -2.74 -8.48
N THR A 101 12.02 -2.64 -8.34
CA THR A 101 12.76 -3.48 -7.42
C THR A 101 12.23 -3.21 -6.01
N MET A 102 12.34 -4.19 -5.12
CA MET A 102 11.84 -4.14 -3.74
C MET A 102 12.36 -2.94 -2.91
N LEU A 103 13.32 -2.16 -3.44
CA LEU A 103 14.04 -1.07 -2.77
C LEU A 103 13.73 0.31 -3.37
N TYR A 104 12.78 0.40 -4.30
CA TYR A 104 12.44 1.68 -4.92
C TYR A 104 11.65 2.58 -3.96
N LEU A 105 12.34 3.50 -3.30
CA LEU A 105 11.75 4.49 -2.41
C LEU A 105 11.41 5.79 -3.16
N ARG A 106 10.27 6.39 -2.83
CA ARG A 106 9.84 7.68 -3.37
C ARG A 106 9.36 8.62 -2.28
N ALA A 107 9.58 9.91 -2.49
CA ALA A 107 8.97 10.94 -1.67
C ALA A 107 7.44 10.89 -1.86
N PRO A 108 6.66 10.66 -0.79
CA PRO A 108 5.21 10.65 -0.89
C PRO A 108 4.68 12.05 -1.18
N LYS A 109 3.53 12.12 -1.86
CA LYS A 109 2.78 13.37 -2.00
C LYS A 109 2.30 13.86 -0.63
N ARG A 110 1.87 12.92 0.20
CA ARG A 110 1.53 13.13 1.62
C ARG A 110 1.63 11.79 2.35
N CYS A 111 2.06 11.80 3.60
CA CYS A 111 2.12 10.60 4.43
C CYS A 111 1.89 10.92 5.90
N PHE A 112 1.55 9.89 6.67
CA PHE A 112 1.56 9.92 8.12
C PHE A 112 2.52 8.84 8.63
N PHE A 113 3.31 9.21 9.65
CA PHE A 113 4.14 8.26 10.36
C PHE A 113 3.31 7.59 11.45
N PHE A 114 2.97 6.33 11.24
CA PHE A 114 2.32 5.48 12.24
C PHE A 114 3.30 5.04 13.33
N GLY A 115 4.60 4.96 13.03
CA GLY A 115 5.64 4.67 14.04
C GLY A 115 5.73 3.22 14.49
N ASP A 116 4.95 2.32 13.89
CA ASP A 116 5.02 0.88 14.16
C ASP A 116 4.72 0.06 12.90
N VAL A 117 5.16 -1.19 12.87
CA VAL A 117 4.86 -2.15 11.80
C VAL A 117 3.61 -2.98 12.11
N ALA A 118 3.12 -2.91 13.35
CA ALA A 118 1.95 -3.60 13.86
C ALA A 118 0.72 -2.68 13.87
N ALA A 119 0.02 -2.64 12.74
CA ALA A 119 -1.26 -1.92 12.56
C ALA A 119 -2.27 -2.12 13.71
N HIS A 120 -2.28 -3.31 14.34
CA HIS A 120 -3.21 -3.64 15.42
C HIS A 120 -2.98 -2.88 16.73
N LYS A 121 -1.85 -2.19 16.91
CA LYS A 121 -1.58 -1.40 18.12
C LYS A 121 -2.56 -0.24 18.28
N ASN A 122 -2.92 0.42 17.18
CA ASN A 122 -3.86 1.53 17.21
C ASN A 122 -4.69 1.58 15.91
N PRO A 123 -5.70 0.69 15.76
CA PRO A 123 -6.53 0.62 14.55
C PRO A 123 -7.28 1.91 14.24
N LYS A 124 -7.69 2.65 15.28
CA LYS A 124 -8.39 3.94 15.13
C LYS A 124 -7.48 5.00 14.52
N LEU A 125 -6.25 5.10 14.99
CA LEU A 125 -5.24 6.01 14.42
C LEU A 125 -4.88 5.62 12.98
N LEU A 126 -4.79 4.33 12.69
CA LEU A 126 -4.55 3.85 11.33
C LEU A 126 -5.69 4.30 10.38
N LEU A 127 -6.95 4.09 10.78
CA LEU A 127 -8.11 4.54 10.01
C LEU A 127 -8.12 6.05 9.81
N SER A 128 -7.85 6.85 10.85
CA SER A 128 -7.82 8.31 10.72
C SER A 128 -6.74 8.79 9.74
N TYR A 129 -5.58 8.14 9.71
CA TYR A 129 -4.53 8.44 8.74
C TYR A 129 -4.92 8.05 7.31
N ILE A 130 -5.51 6.87 7.10
CA ILE A 130 -5.98 6.43 5.79
C ILE A 130 -7.05 7.37 5.26
N PHE A 131 -8.06 7.70 6.09
CA PHE A 131 -9.15 8.59 5.73
C PHE A 131 -8.67 10.00 5.46
N GLY A 132 -7.77 10.55 6.29
CA GLY A 132 -7.19 11.87 6.03
C GLY A 132 -6.38 11.96 4.74
N LEU A 133 -5.70 10.88 4.33
CA LEU A 133 -5.02 10.83 3.02
C LEU A 133 -6.02 10.68 1.86
N TYR A 134 -7.07 9.90 2.04
CA TYR A 134 -8.13 9.74 1.04
C TYR A 134 -8.94 11.03 0.84
N ASP A 135 -9.31 11.72 1.91
CA ASP A 135 -9.95 13.05 1.87
C ASP A 135 -9.09 14.07 1.13
N TYR A 136 -7.77 14.04 1.39
CA TYR A 136 -6.83 14.88 0.66
C TYR A 136 -6.81 14.51 -0.84
N PHE A 137 -6.83 13.22 -1.18
CA PHE A 137 -6.94 12.77 -2.57
C PHE A 137 -8.23 13.26 -3.23
N LEU A 138 -9.39 13.05 -2.61
CA LEU A 138 -10.68 13.54 -3.11
C LEU A 138 -10.64 15.04 -3.35
N LYS A 139 -10.14 15.77 -2.35
CA LYS A 139 -10.06 17.21 -2.39
C LYS A 139 -9.09 17.69 -3.46
N GLU A 140 -7.87 17.18 -3.56
CA GLU A 140 -6.82 17.82 -4.40
C GLU A 140 -6.56 17.14 -5.74
N LEU A 141 -6.96 15.88 -5.89
CA LEU A 141 -6.57 15.00 -7.01
C LEU A 141 -7.76 14.38 -7.76
N TYR A 142 -8.96 14.37 -7.16
CA TYR A 142 -10.17 13.77 -7.73
C TYR A 142 -11.30 14.79 -7.90
N ARG A 143 -10.97 15.96 -8.47
CA ARG A 143 -11.94 17.03 -8.77
C ARG A 143 -12.42 16.94 -10.22
N PHE A 144 -13.72 17.18 -10.39
CA PHE A 144 -14.40 17.12 -11.69
C PHE A 144 -14.61 18.51 -12.34
N ASN A 145 -13.73 19.48 -12.07
CA ASN A 145 -13.94 20.85 -12.52
C ASN A 145 -13.84 20.99 -14.05
N VAL A 146 -14.95 21.37 -14.67
CA VAL A 146 -15.13 21.52 -16.12
C VAL A 146 -14.51 22.81 -16.69
N ALA A 147 -14.14 23.79 -15.86
CA ALA A 147 -13.93 25.16 -16.35
C ALA A 147 -12.48 25.63 -16.57
N ASP A 148 -11.44 25.25 -15.79
CA ASP A 148 -10.22 26.10 -15.78
C ASP A 148 -8.84 25.41 -15.71
N ASN A 149 -8.71 24.09 -15.87
CA ASN A 149 -7.36 23.55 -16.13
C ASN A 149 -7.37 22.13 -16.70
N PRO A 150 -6.97 21.91 -17.97
CA PRO A 150 -6.79 20.56 -18.51
C PRO A 150 -5.71 19.74 -17.77
N HIS A 151 -4.89 20.37 -16.91
CA HIS A 151 -3.93 19.68 -16.03
C HIS A 151 -4.49 19.23 -14.67
N LYS A 152 -5.74 19.57 -14.32
CA LYS A 152 -6.41 19.21 -13.05
C LYS A 152 -7.58 18.24 -13.26
N SER A 153 -7.51 17.36 -14.26
CA SER A 153 -8.46 16.26 -14.39
C SER A 153 -8.35 15.33 -13.18
N ALA A 154 -9.49 14.79 -12.72
CA ALA A 154 -9.50 13.69 -11.77
C ALA A 154 -8.56 12.56 -12.26
N ILE A 155 -7.84 11.94 -11.34
CA ILE A 155 -6.90 10.85 -11.65
C ILE A 155 -7.35 9.55 -10.95
N PRO A 156 -7.10 8.37 -11.53
CA PRO A 156 -7.41 7.12 -10.86
C PRO A 156 -6.53 6.92 -9.61
N ILE A 157 -6.99 6.06 -8.70
CA ILE A 157 -6.24 5.69 -7.50
C ILE A 157 -6.23 4.18 -7.30
N VAL A 158 -5.06 3.64 -6.97
CA VAL A 158 -4.87 2.27 -6.49
C VAL A 158 -4.62 2.33 -4.98
N ILE A 159 -5.46 1.66 -4.19
CA ILE A 159 -5.33 1.54 -2.73
C ILE A 159 -4.85 0.12 -2.40
N ASN A 160 -3.60 -0.01 -1.97
CA ASN A 160 -3.03 -1.28 -1.51
C ASN A 160 -3.28 -1.45 0.00
N THR A 161 -3.97 -2.52 0.40
CA THR A 161 -4.28 -2.77 1.81
C THR A 161 -3.33 -3.75 2.47
N SER A 162 -3.24 -3.70 3.81
CA SER A 162 -2.49 -4.71 4.57
C SER A 162 -3.05 -6.13 4.41
N GLY A 163 -2.23 -7.14 4.71
CA GLY A 163 -2.67 -8.55 4.76
C GLY A 163 -3.49 -8.95 6.00
N TRP A 164 -3.94 -8.00 6.82
CA TRP A 164 -4.61 -8.25 8.09
C TRP A 164 -6.11 -8.49 7.89
N VAL A 165 -6.48 -9.71 7.49
CA VAL A 165 -7.84 -10.04 7.01
C VAL A 165 -8.77 -10.72 8.03
N LYS A 166 -8.41 -10.73 9.32
CA LYS A 166 -9.17 -11.41 10.39
C LYS A 166 -9.35 -10.56 11.63
N GLY A 167 -10.41 -10.83 12.39
CA GLY A 167 -10.71 -10.14 13.64
C GLY A 167 -10.81 -8.63 13.43
N ILE A 168 -10.09 -7.86 14.26
CA ILE A 168 -10.05 -6.39 14.13
C ILE A 168 -9.54 -5.94 12.75
N GLY A 169 -8.67 -6.72 12.09
CA GLY A 169 -8.18 -6.38 10.75
C GLY A 169 -9.25 -6.45 9.68
N LEU A 170 -10.16 -7.43 9.79
CA LEU A 170 -11.33 -7.50 8.92
C LEU A 170 -12.23 -6.28 9.14
N HIS A 171 -12.44 -5.89 10.40
CA HIS A 171 -13.21 -4.69 10.72
C HIS A 171 -12.56 -3.42 10.13
N VAL A 172 -11.24 -3.23 10.30
CA VAL A 172 -10.50 -2.12 9.67
C VAL A 172 -10.68 -2.12 8.15
N LEU A 173 -10.57 -3.26 7.49
CA LEU A 173 -10.78 -3.36 6.05
C LEU A 173 -12.22 -3.02 5.65
N SER A 174 -13.22 -3.49 6.41
CA SER A 174 -14.62 -3.12 6.18
C SER A 174 -14.85 -1.61 6.30
N GLU A 175 -14.28 -0.96 7.30
CA GLU A 175 -14.36 0.49 7.46
C GLU A 175 -13.67 1.23 6.30
N ILE A 176 -12.51 0.73 5.83
CA ILE A 176 -11.83 1.27 4.65
C ILE A 176 -12.73 1.17 3.42
N LEU A 177 -13.32 0.00 3.16
CA LEU A 177 -14.15 -0.23 1.98
C LEU A 177 -15.44 0.62 2.00
N ARG A 178 -16.11 0.74 3.16
CA ARG A 178 -17.27 1.62 3.32
C ARG A 178 -16.92 3.07 3.10
N TYR A 179 -15.86 3.56 3.75
CA TYR A 179 -15.48 4.96 3.69
C TYR A 179 -14.98 5.37 2.30
N ILE A 180 -14.20 4.50 1.63
CA ILE A 180 -13.69 4.78 0.28
C ILE A 180 -14.80 4.65 -0.77
N SER A 181 -15.78 3.75 -0.57
CA SER A 181 -16.80 3.43 -1.58
C SER A 181 -16.18 3.21 -2.97
N PRO A 182 -15.27 2.23 -3.11
CA PRO A 182 -14.50 2.04 -4.34
C PRO A 182 -15.39 1.64 -5.52
N THR A 183 -14.94 1.98 -6.73
CA THR A 183 -15.56 1.49 -7.97
C THR A 183 -15.24 0.02 -8.18
N ASP A 184 -14.02 -0.39 -7.81
CA ASP A 184 -13.49 -1.72 -8.04
C ASP A 184 -12.82 -2.25 -6.77
N VAL A 185 -13.10 -3.51 -6.45
CA VAL A 185 -12.42 -4.25 -5.38
C VAL A 185 -11.78 -5.47 -5.99
N ILE A 186 -10.44 -5.51 -5.96
CA ILE A 186 -9.67 -6.66 -6.40
C ILE A 186 -9.32 -7.50 -5.18
N ARG A 187 -9.85 -8.72 -5.14
CA ARG A 187 -9.66 -9.66 -4.05
C ARG A 187 -8.75 -10.80 -4.48
N LEU A 188 -7.56 -10.85 -3.88
CA LEU A 188 -6.65 -11.97 -4.07
C LEU A 188 -7.00 -13.11 -3.10
N ASN A 189 -7.28 -14.28 -3.64
CA ASN A 189 -7.63 -15.47 -2.87
C ASN A 189 -6.51 -16.52 -2.92
N THR A 190 -6.17 -17.08 -1.77
CA THR A 190 -5.28 -18.24 -1.69
C THR A 190 -6.06 -19.53 -1.83
N THR A 191 -5.38 -20.63 -2.15
CA THR A 191 -5.97 -21.97 -2.15
C THR A 191 -6.44 -22.45 -0.78
N THR A 192 -6.05 -21.78 0.31
CA THR A 192 -6.50 -22.11 1.67
C THR A 192 -7.70 -21.25 2.04
N GLU A 193 -8.92 -21.77 1.85
CA GLU A 193 -10.18 -21.03 2.09
C GLU A 193 -10.21 -20.31 3.45
N GLY A 194 -9.81 -21.00 4.51
CA GLY A 194 -9.81 -20.43 5.87
C GLY A 194 -8.86 -19.25 6.09
N LYS A 195 -8.02 -18.87 5.11
CA LYS A 195 -7.18 -17.66 5.15
C LYS A 195 -7.79 -16.49 4.37
N ASN A 196 -8.77 -16.74 3.52
CA ASN A 196 -9.32 -15.73 2.63
C ASN A 196 -10.32 -14.81 3.36
N LEU A 197 -10.67 -13.71 2.71
CA LEU A 197 -11.73 -12.82 3.14
C LEU A 197 -13.10 -13.48 2.97
N PRO A 198 -14.15 -13.02 3.69
CA PRO A 198 -15.51 -13.49 3.45
C PRO A 198 -15.95 -13.24 2.01
N GLY A 199 -16.81 -14.13 1.49
CA GLY A 199 -17.38 -14.02 0.14
C GLY A 199 -18.25 -12.78 -0.06
N GLY A 200 -18.38 -12.33 -1.31
CA GLY A 200 -19.21 -11.18 -1.68
C GLY A 200 -18.74 -9.84 -1.10
N ALA A 201 -19.63 -8.85 -1.14
CA ALA A 201 -19.39 -7.50 -0.63
C ALA A 201 -19.65 -7.43 0.89
N PHE A 202 -18.82 -8.12 1.69
CA PHE A 202 -18.99 -8.28 3.15
C PHE A 202 -19.01 -6.99 3.97
N TRP A 203 -18.68 -5.84 3.36
CA TRP A 203 -18.70 -4.53 3.98
C TRP A 203 -20.01 -3.76 3.72
N LEU A 204 -20.85 -4.20 2.79
CA LEU A 204 -22.14 -3.57 2.53
C LEU A 204 -23.22 -4.15 3.45
N ASP A 205 -24.11 -3.28 3.91
CA ASP A 205 -25.30 -3.74 4.63
C ASP A 205 -26.33 -4.29 3.63
N ALA A 206 -27.09 -5.31 4.03
CA ALA A 206 -28.09 -5.97 3.18
C ALA A 206 -29.22 -5.04 2.68
N HIS A 207 -29.28 -3.81 3.18
CA HIS A 207 -30.30 -2.81 2.87
C HIS A 207 -29.74 -1.58 2.12
N GLU A 208 -28.43 -1.49 1.90
CA GLU A 208 -27.84 -0.42 1.08
C GLU A 208 -27.94 -0.82 -0.40
N GLY A 209 -28.93 -0.23 -1.08
CA GLY A 209 -29.21 -0.49 -2.49
C GLY A 209 -28.02 -0.13 -3.40
N ASP A 210 -27.70 -1.07 -4.28
CA ASP A 210 -27.24 -0.88 -5.67
C ASP A 210 -26.04 0.05 -5.94
N SER A 211 -25.17 0.32 -4.97
CA SER A 211 -23.80 0.72 -5.31
C SER A 211 -23.11 -0.50 -5.92
N GLN A 212 -23.19 -0.60 -7.26
CA GLN A 212 -22.65 -1.69 -8.05
C GLN A 212 -21.12 -1.62 -8.07
N VAL A 213 -20.50 -2.04 -6.96
CA VAL A 213 -19.05 -2.22 -6.87
C VAL A 213 -18.64 -3.39 -7.76
N ASN A 214 -17.64 -3.18 -8.60
CA ASN A 214 -17.06 -4.25 -9.40
C ASN A 214 -16.12 -5.10 -8.52
N LEU A 215 -16.61 -6.23 -8.03
CA LEU A 215 -15.81 -7.17 -7.26
C LEU A 215 -15.17 -8.20 -8.20
N VAL A 216 -13.84 -8.12 -8.33
CA VAL A 216 -13.05 -9.07 -9.13
C VAL A 216 -12.24 -9.94 -8.19
N GLU A 217 -12.37 -11.26 -8.37
CA GLU A 217 -11.64 -12.24 -7.59
C GLU A 217 -10.56 -12.89 -8.44
N ILE A 218 -9.31 -12.88 -7.98
CA ILE A 218 -8.17 -13.45 -8.69
C ILE A 218 -7.36 -14.37 -7.79
N HIS A 219 -6.60 -15.28 -8.38
CA HIS A 219 -5.77 -16.22 -7.65
C HIS A 219 -4.49 -15.56 -7.14
N ALA A 220 -4.11 -15.89 -5.89
CA ALA A 220 -2.82 -15.50 -5.34
C ALA A 220 -1.66 -16.12 -6.13
N ALA A 221 -0.55 -15.39 -6.25
CA ALA A 221 0.72 -15.95 -6.67
C ALA A 221 1.19 -16.96 -5.59
N GLN A 222 1.12 -18.26 -5.89
CA GLN A 222 1.26 -19.41 -4.96
C GLN A 222 2.19 -19.26 -3.73
N ASN A 223 1.78 -20.00 -2.69
CA ASN A 223 2.33 -20.07 -1.33
C ASN A 223 3.78 -20.57 -1.24
N SER A 224 4.71 -19.74 -0.76
CA SER A 224 5.88 -20.27 -0.03
C SER A 224 5.41 -20.87 1.30
N PRO A 225 5.69 -22.16 1.60
CA PRO A 225 5.36 -22.73 2.89
C PRO A 225 6.31 -22.17 3.96
N ARG A 226 5.79 -22.11 5.20
CA ARG A 226 6.42 -21.71 6.48
C ARG A 226 6.24 -20.24 6.84
N HIS A 227 5.23 -19.99 7.67
CA HIS A 227 4.98 -18.72 8.37
C HIS A 227 6.22 -18.11 9.05
N LEU A 228 7.19 -18.94 9.47
CA LEU A 228 8.48 -18.50 10.00
C LEU A 228 9.43 -17.93 8.92
N LEU A 229 9.45 -18.53 7.72
CA LEU A 229 10.19 -17.99 6.57
C LEU A 229 9.58 -16.66 6.13
N VAL A 230 8.24 -16.60 6.04
CA VAL A 230 7.50 -15.37 5.72
C VAL A 230 7.79 -14.24 6.71
N LYS A 231 7.78 -14.51 8.01
CA LYS A 231 8.13 -13.50 9.03
C LYS A 231 9.59 -13.06 8.94
N LYS A 232 10.50 -14.00 8.67
CA LYS A 232 11.93 -13.71 8.49
C LYS A 232 12.18 -12.86 7.24
N GLU A 233 11.54 -13.20 6.13
CA GLU A 233 11.52 -12.43 4.89
C GLU A 233 10.96 -11.03 5.14
N ALA A 234 9.79 -10.91 5.78
CA ALA A 234 9.20 -9.60 6.05
C ALA A 234 10.10 -8.69 6.89
N ARG A 235 10.80 -9.24 7.89
CA ARG A 235 11.81 -8.50 8.65
C ARG A 235 12.98 -8.08 7.76
N MET A 236 13.55 -8.99 6.98
CA MET A 236 14.66 -8.66 6.07
C MET A 236 14.27 -7.58 5.06
N ILE A 237 13.05 -7.64 4.51
CA ILE A 237 12.51 -6.63 3.59
C ILE A 237 12.45 -5.26 4.27
N ARG A 238 11.98 -5.20 5.52
CA ARG A 238 11.93 -3.96 6.29
C ARG A 238 13.33 -3.40 6.55
N ASP A 239 14.27 -4.25 6.96
CA ASP A 239 15.65 -3.84 7.23
C ASP A 239 16.31 -3.31 5.94
N LEU A 240 16.11 -4.00 4.80
CA LEU A 240 16.60 -3.56 3.50
C LEU A 240 15.98 -2.22 3.05
N ARG A 241 14.69 -1.98 3.31
CA ARG A 241 14.04 -0.69 3.02
C ARG A 241 14.59 0.44 3.88
N LEU A 242 14.86 0.21 5.15
CA LEU A 242 15.51 1.20 6.02
C LEU A 242 16.94 1.51 5.55
N ILE A 243 17.70 0.48 5.18
CA ILE A 243 19.03 0.62 4.59
C ILE A 243 18.95 1.46 3.30
N ALA A 244 18.02 1.13 2.39
CA ALA A 244 17.83 1.87 1.15
C ALA A 244 17.43 3.34 1.39
N TYR A 245 16.70 3.63 2.47
CA TYR A 245 16.36 5.00 2.85
C TYR A 245 17.60 5.78 3.27
N PHE A 246 18.37 5.28 4.24
CA PHE A 246 19.57 5.96 4.72
C PHE A 246 20.70 6.00 3.68
N ARG A 247 20.72 5.05 2.73
CA ARG A 247 21.65 5.07 1.60
C ARG A 247 21.53 6.33 0.74
N GLN A 248 20.35 6.97 0.72
CA GLN A 248 20.13 8.21 -0.01
C GLN A 248 20.90 9.39 0.58
N CYS A 249 21.37 9.29 1.83
CA CYS A 249 22.23 10.29 2.47
C CYS A 249 23.69 10.24 1.98
N LEU A 250 24.08 9.18 1.27
CA LEU A 250 25.44 8.99 0.78
C LEU A 250 25.55 9.31 -0.74
N PRO A 251 26.73 9.71 -1.23
CA PRO A 251 26.97 9.87 -2.67
C PRO A 251 26.50 8.67 -3.49
N ARG A 252 25.98 8.88 -4.69
CA ARG A 252 25.41 7.79 -5.52
C ARG A 252 26.42 6.68 -5.79
N ASP A 253 27.66 7.06 -6.03
CA ASP A 253 28.84 6.23 -6.30
C ASP A 253 29.52 5.68 -5.04
N PHE A 254 29.01 5.96 -3.83
CA PHE A 254 29.58 5.43 -2.60
C PHE A 254 29.56 3.89 -2.60
N PRO A 255 30.72 3.22 -2.47
CA PRO A 255 30.79 1.77 -2.53
C PRO A 255 30.16 1.15 -1.28
N ILE A 256 29.20 0.25 -1.45
CA ILE A 256 28.61 -0.54 -0.36
C ILE A 256 28.67 -2.00 -0.74
N PHE A 257 29.52 -2.74 -0.03
CA PHE A 257 29.66 -4.18 -0.17
C PHE A 257 29.19 -4.91 1.09
N SER A 258 29.04 -4.19 2.21
CA SER A 258 28.63 -4.69 3.51
C SER A 258 27.80 -3.68 4.30
N SER A 259 27.21 -4.11 5.42
CA SER A 259 26.55 -3.21 6.38
C SER A 259 27.52 -2.21 7.02
N ASP A 260 28.79 -2.61 7.19
CA ASP A 260 29.80 -1.77 7.86
C ASP A 260 30.17 -0.56 7.01
N ASP A 261 30.22 -0.72 5.68
CA ASP A 261 30.43 0.39 4.74
C ASP A 261 29.33 1.45 4.88
N LEU A 262 28.07 1.03 5.03
CA LEU A 262 26.94 1.93 5.24
C LEU A 262 27.07 2.68 6.58
N VAL A 263 27.42 1.98 7.66
CA VAL A 263 27.59 2.58 8.98
C VAL A 263 28.71 3.61 8.97
N GLN A 264 29.86 3.27 8.38
CA GLN A 264 30.99 4.19 8.26
C GLN A 264 30.63 5.41 7.39
N GLY A 265 29.94 5.19 6.27
CA GLY A 265 29.46 6.26 5.41
C GLY A 265 28.54 7.23 6.14
N ILE A 266 27.54 6.72 6.87
CA ILE A 266 26.60 7.55 7.64
C ILE A 266 27.32 8.28 8.78
N ALA A 267 28.23 7.61 9.48
CA ALA A 267 28.99 8.20 10.58
C ALA A 267 29.94 9.33 10.13
N ALA A 268 30.33 9.34 8.85
CA ALA A 268 31.14 10.39 8.25
C ALA A 268 30.33 11.63 7.83
N ILE A 269 29.00 11.59 7.89
CA ILE A 269 28.14 12.74 7.59
C ILE A 269 28.18 13.72 8.75
N ASP A 270 28.41 15.00 8.46
CA ASP A 270 28.28 16.07 9.45
C ASP A 270 26.82 16.12 9.99
N PRO A 271 26.60 15.88 11.30
CA PRO A 271 25.25 15.79 11.83
C PRO A 271 24.59 17.17 11.94
N PHE A 272 23.30 17.22 11.63
CA PHE A 272 22.48 18.40 11.94
C PHE A 272 22.32 18.53 13.46
N GLN A 273 22.75 19.67 14.00
CA GLN A 273 22.63 19.97 15.43
C GLN A 273 21.40 20.84 15.70
N LEU A 274 20.51 20.37 16.57
CA LEU A 274 19.31 21.08 16.98
C LEU A 274 19.27 21.21 18.51
N PRO A 275 19.02 22.41 19.07
CA PRO A 275 18.81 22.57 20.51
C PRO A 275 17.63 21.73 20.99
N LEU A 276 17.77 21.03 22.12
CA LEU A 276 16.68 20.22 22.70
C LEU A 276 15.43 21.06 22.99
N SER A 277 15.58 22.35 23.31
CA SER A 277 14.45 23.27 23.50
C SER A 277 13.62 23.52 22.23
N LYS A 278 14.15 23.16 21.05
CA LYS A 278 13.44 23.21 19.76
C LYS A 278 12.87 21.85 19.34
N ILE A 279 13.04 20.81 20.15
CA ILE A 279 12.59 19.44 19.83
C ILE A 279 11.51 19.04 20.84
N GLN A 280 10.36 18.61 20.33
CA GLN A 280 9.35 17.94 21.13
C GLN A 280 9.35 16.45 20.78
N VAL A 281 9.48 15.60 21.79
CA VAL A 281 9.39 14.14 21.64
C VAL A 281 7.98 13.71 22.03
N ILE A 282 7.30 13.01 21.13
CA ILE A 282 5.91 12.55 21.29
C ILE A 282 5.91 11.02 21.14
N ASP A 283 5.29 10.32 22.08
CA ASP A 283 5.01 8.89 21.97
C ASP A 283 3.61 8.69 21.37
N LEU A 284 3.56 8.16 20.14
CA LEU A 284 2.34 7.97 19.36
C LEU A 284 1.42 6.85 19.89
N HIS A 285 1.95 5.90 20.68
CA HIS A 285 1.21 4.72 21.12
C HIS A 285 1.14 4.57 22.64
N SER A 286 1.69 5.53 23.40
CA SER A 286 1.48 5.59 24.83
C SER A 286 -0.02 5.67 25.14
N GLN A 287 -0.54 4.69 25.88
CA GLN A 287 -1.87 4.81 26.46
C GLN A 287 -1.76 5.75 27.65
N THR A 288 -2.06 7.04 27.45
CA THR A 288 -2.42 7.88 28.59
C THR A 288 -3.77 7.41 29.10
N SER A 289 -3.76 6.76 30.26
CA SER A 289 -4.93 6.64 31.11
C SER A 289 -5.36 8.03 31.57
N GLU A 290 -6.02 8.80 30.71
CA GLU A 290 -6.70 10.01 31.10
C GLU A 290 -8.17 9.89 30.75
N ASN A 291 -8.96 9.58 31.78
CA ASN A 291 -10.38 9.88 31.86
C ASN A 291 -10.59 11.39 31.68
N LYS A 292 -10.59 11.88 30.44
CA LYS A 292 -11.27 13.13 30.07
C LYS A 292 -11.85 12.95 28.68
N GLU A 293 -13.16 13.03 28.59
CA GLU A 293 -13.85 13.20 27.31
C GLU A 293 -13.23 14.38 26.55
N PRO A 294 -12.84 14.23 25.27
CA PRO A 294 -12.35 15.35 24.51
C PRO A 294 -13.51 16.25 24.08
N GLN A 295 -13.43 17.53 24.44
CA GLN A 295 -14.26 18.58 23.83
C GLN A 295 -13.94 18.66 22.34
N LYS A 296 -14.98 18.86 21.52
CA LYS A 296 -14.99 18.76 20.04
C LYS A 296 -14.01 19.69 19.29
N ASP A 297 -13.32 20.60 19.96
CA ASP A 297 -12.56 21.67 19.29
C ASP A 297 -11.04 21.41 19.21
N ASP A 298 -10.47 20.46 19.97
CA ASP A 298 -9.00 20.28 20.04
C ASP A 298 -8.36 19.45 18.91
N ILE A 299 -9.17 18.70 18.15
CA ILE A 299 -8.67 17.82 17.07
C ILE A 299 -8.36 18.61 15.78
N LEU A 300 -8.96 19.79 15.61
CA LEU A 300 -8.78 20.60 14.40
C LEU A 300 -7.53 21.49 14.43
N ASP A 301 -7.04 21.88 15.62
CA ASP A 301 -5.95 22.86 15.72
C ASP A 301 -4.54 22.21 15.70
N SER A 302 -4.45 20.95 16.15
CA SER A 302 -3.20 20.18 16.16
C SER A 302 -2.65 19.89 14.74
N ASN A 303 -3.53 19.85 13.73
CA ASN A 303 -3.14 19.59 12.33
C ASN A 303 -2.70 20.83 11.56
N ARG A 304 -2.83 22.04 12.12
CA ARG A 304 -2.37 23.29 11.48
C ARG A 304 -0.92 23.65 11.77
N ARG A 305 -0.29 23.05 12.79
CA ARG A 305 1.08 23.39 13.22
C ARG A 305 2.19 22.48 12.66
N LEU A 306 1.86 21.52 11.81
CA LEU A 306 2.82 20.58 11.21
C LEU A 306 2.84 20.63 9.66
N LEU A 307 2.49 21.79 9.08
CA LEU A 307 2.72 22.10 7.66
C LEU A 307 3.87 23.10 7.51
#